data_AF-Q2JPY4-F1
#
_entry.id   AF-Q2JPY4-F1
#
_cell.length_a   1.000
_cell.length_b   1.000
_cell.length_c   1.000
_cell.angle_alpha   90.00
_cell.angle_beta   90.00
_cell.angle_gamma   90.00
#
_symmetry.space_group_name_H-M   'P 1'
#
loop_
_entity.id
_entity.type
_entity.pdbx_description
1 polymer ?
#
loop_
_entity_poly.entity_id
_entity_poly.type
_entity_poly.pdbx_seq_one_letter_code
_entity_poly.pdbx_strand_id
1 'polypeptide(L)'
;MRWLLSILVRVVLVLCLCFAPLGIPVVARAAELPPVKHLDTPIDVNNTILRNYRQLPGFYPTLARILVKNAPYKSLEDMLQISGLTEQQKALIKANAENFVFGEYQEGANQLENRINQGYYG
;
A
#
# COMPACT_ATOMS: atom_id res chain seq x y z
N MET A 1 -36.18 24.66 49.02
CA MET A 1 -34.82 24.29 48.58
C MET A 1 -34.76 23.08 47.63
N ARG A 2 -35.62 22.05 47.79
CA ARG A 2 -35.62 20.85 46.90
C ARG A 2 -35.85 21.14 45.40
N TRP A 3 -36.61 22.18 45.05
CA TRP A 3 -36.89 22.54 43.65
C TRP A 3 -35.68 23.15 42.91
N LEU A 4 -34.86 23.95 43.60
CA LEU A 4 -33.60 24.50 43.06
C LEU A 4 -32.61 23.38 42.71
N LEU A 5 -32.53 22.34 43.56
CA LEU A 5 -31.68 21.18 43.32
C LEU A 5 -32.10 20.42 42.05
N SER A 6 -33.41 20.25 41.82
CA SER A 6 -33.93 19.56 40.63
C SER A 6 -33.65 20.29 39.33
N ILE A 7 -33.69 21.63 39.33
CA ILE A 7 -33.33 22.43 38.14
C ILE A 7 -31.85 22.26 37.83
N LEU A 8 -30.99 22.35 38.86
CA LEU A 8 -29.55 22.20 38.71
C LEU A 8 -29.17 20.82 38.15
N VAL A 9 -29.77 19.74 38.67
CA VAL A 9 -29.54 18.37 38.18
C VAL A 9 -29.98 18.21 36.73
N ARG A 10 -31.12 18.80 36.33
CA ARG A 10 -31.59 18.75 34.94
C ARG A 10 -30.66 19.51 33.99
N VAL A 11 -30.16 20.67 34.40
CA VAL A 11 -29.19 21.45 33.59
C VAL A 11 -27.89 20.68 33.39
N VAL A 12 -27.36 20.03 34.44
CA VAL A 12 -26.14 19.21 34.33
C VAL A 12 -26.35 18.00 33.41
N LEU A 13 -27.51 17.34 33.48
CA LEU A 13 -27.80 16.16 32.65
C LEU A 13 -27.95 16.50 31.17
N VAL A 14 -28.57 17.65 30.85
CA VAL A 14 -28.63 18.16 29.47
C VAL A 14 -27.24 18.56 28.98
N LEU A 15 -26.41 19.19 29.82
CA LEU A 15 -25.05 19.58 29.47
C LEU A 15 -24.15 18.36 29.19
N CYS A 16 -24.31 17.27 29.96
CA CYS A 16 -23.59 16.01 29.73
C CYS A 16 -23.94 15.34 28.39
N LEU A 17 -25.17 15.52 27.89
CA LEU A 17 -25.59 14.95 26.61
C LEU A 17 -25.11 15.79 25.40
N CYS A 18 -24.82 17.08 25.60
CA CYS A 18 -24.26 17.95 24.56
C CYS A 18 -22.75 17.74 24.34
N PHE A 19 -22.07 17.00 25.21
CA PHE A 19 -20.70 16.52 24.97
C PHE A 19 -20.70 15.15 24.26
N ALA A 20 -21.53 15.01 23.22
CA ALA A 20 -21.19 14.05 22.18
C ALA A 20 -19.90 14.59 21.52
N PRO A 21 -18.77 13.86 21.55
CA PRO A 21 -17.55 14.35 20.94
C PRO A 21 -17.85 14.57 19.47
N LEU A 22 -17.83 15.84 19.06
CA LEU A 22 -17.72 16.25 17.67
C LEU A 22 -16.54 15.47 17.12
N GLY A 23 -16.83 14.38 16.39
CA GLY A 23 -15.84 13.59 15.72
C GLY A 23 -15.09 14.52 14.79
N ILE A 24 -13.90 14.94 15.21
CA ILE A 24 -12.94 15.61 14.35
C ILE A 24 -12.77 14.66 13.17
N PRO A 25 -13.08 15.08 11.93
CA PRO A 25 -12.82 14.23 10.80
C PRO A 25 -11.31 14.03 10.76
N VAL A 26 -10.84 12.85 11.15
CA VAL A 26 -9.52 12.37 10.78
C VAL A 26 -9.60 12.24 9.26
N VAL A 27 -9.40 13.36 8.57
CA VAL A 27 -8.98 13.35 7.18
C VAL A 27 -7.58 12.77 7.27
N ALA A 28 -7.51 11.43 7.24
CA ALA A 28 -6.28 10.71 7.06
C ALA A 28 -5.68 11.32 5.80
N ARG A 29 -4.71 12.21 5.98
CA ARG A 29 -4.00 12.85 4.88
C ARG A 29 -3.36 11.69 4.15
N ALA A 30 -3.97 11.31 3.03
CA ALA A 30 -3.44 10.28 2.15
C ALA A 30 -1.97 10.63 1.98
N ALA A 31 -1.10 9.76 2.48
CA ALA A 31 0.32 10.04 2.47
C ALA A 31 0.69 10.34 1.01
N GLU A 32 1.22 11.54 0.78
CA GLU A 32 1.66 11.98 -0.54
C GLU A 32 2.51 10.88 -1.15
N LEU A 33 2.25 10.54 -2.42
CA LEU A 33 3.01 9.49 -3.08
C LEU A 33 4.47 9.95 -3.18
N PRO A 34 5.44 9.05 -2.97
CA PRO A 34 6.82 9.40 -3.23
C PRO A 34 6.98 9.76 -4.72
N PRO A 35 7.97 10.62 -5.06
CA PRO A 35 8.19 11.01 -6.44
C PRO A 35 8.46 9.79 -7.32
N VAL A 36 7.79 9.73 -8.47
CA VAL A 36 8.00 8.68 -9.47
C VAL A 36 9.34 8.93 -10.16
N LYS A 37 10.18 7.90 -10.21
CA LYS A 37 11.42 7.90 -10.98
C LYS A 37 11.17 7.13 -12.28
N HIS A 38 11.40 7.74 -13.43
CA HIS A 38 11.43 7.05 -14.71
C HIS A 38 12.73 6.22 -14.81
N LEU A 39 12.60 4.93 -15.10
CA LEU A 39 13.76 4.04 -15.26
C LEU A 39 14.21 4.00 -16.72
N ASP A 40 15.52 4.04 -16.95
CA ASP A 40 16.09 3.87 -18.30
C ASP A 40 15.80 2.47 -18.87
N THR A 41 15.69 1.47 -17.99
CA THR A 41 15.28 0.10 -18.32
C THR A 41 14.10 -0.29 -17.44
N PRO A 42 12.91 -0.50 -18.02
CA PRO A 42 11.75 -0.95 -17.28
C PRO A 42 11.98 -2.27 -16.54
N ILE A 43 11.31 -2.41 -15.41
CA ILE A 43 11.28 -3.64 -14.62
C ILE A 43 10.37 -4.65 -15.32
N ASP A 44 10.93 -5.77 -15.75
CA ASP A 44 10.14 -6.96 -16.08
C ASP A 44 9.57 -7.56 -14.79
N VAL A 45 8.30 -7.32 -14.52
CA VAL A 45 7.67 -7.72 -13.25
C VAL A 45 7.63 -9.24 -13.07
N ASN A 46 7.64 -9.99 -14.18
CA ASN A 46 7.56 -11.44 -14.19
C ASN A 46 8.90 -12.12 -13.92
N ASN A 47 10.01 -11.49 -14.31
CA ASN A 47 11.34 -12.11 -14.30
C ASN A 47 12.39 -11.38 -13.44
N THR A 48 12.21 -10.10 -13.14
CA THR A 48 13.22 -9.32 -12.38
C THR A 48 13.37 -9.82 -10.95
N ILE A 49 14.54 -9.52 -10.36
CA ILE A 49 14.82 -9.81 -8.95
C ILE A 49 14.22 -8.76 -8.02
N LEU A 50 13.85 -9.21 -6.82
CA LEU A 50 13.28 -8.41 -5.74
C LEU A 50 14.13 -7.18 -5.39
N ARG A 51 15.46 -7.27 -5.53
CA ARG A 51 16.40 -6.16 -5.31
C ARG A 51 16.19 -4.98 -6.28
N ASN A 52 15.82 -5.25 -7.53
CA ASN A 52 15.71 -4.20 -8.56
C ASN A 52 14.57 -3.22 -8.26
N TYR A 53 13.54 -3.66 -7.54
CA TYR A 53 12.46 -2.79 -7.06
C TYR A 53 12.91 -1.69 -6.08
N ARG A 54 14.14 -1.72 -5.55
CA ARG A 54 14.69 -0.60 -4.75
C ARG A 54 14.82 0.70 -5.56
N GLN A 55 14.85 0.59 -6.88
CA GLN A 55 14.89 1.75 -7.77
C GLN A 55 13.58 2.55 -7.77
N LEU A 56 12.47 1.93 -7.33
CA LEU A 56 11.15 2.56 -7.24
C LEU A 56 10.83 2.89 -5.77
N PRO A 57 10.74 4.18 -5.40
CA PRO A 57 10.38 4.59 -4.04
C PRO A 57 9.07 3.96 -3.55
N GLY A 58 9.07 3.41 -2.33
CA GLY A 58 7.89 2.78 -1.72
C GLY A 58 7.66 1.30 -2.09
N PHE A 59 8.45 0.73 -3.02
CA PHE A 59 8.27 -0.67 -3.41
C PHE A 59 8.98 -1.65 -2.47
N TYR A 60 10.24 -1.40 -2.13
CA TYR A 60 11.03 -2.30 -1.30
C TYR A 60 10.79 -2.08 0.22
N PRO A 61 10.75 -3.13 1.05
CA PRO A 61 10.74 -4.55 0.70
C PRO A 61 9.32 -5.11 0.46
N THR A 62 8.29 -4.45 0.98
CA THR A 62 6.96 -5.04 1.16
C THR A 62 6.21 -5.25 -0.15
N LEU A 63 6.03 -4.19 -0.94
CA LEU A 63 5.28 -4.27 -2.18
C LEU A 63 6.05 -5.10 -3.23
N ALA A 64 7.36 -4.92 -3.32
CA ALA A 64 8.24 -5.74 -4.17
C ALA A 64 8.07 -7.24 -3.89
N ARG A 65 8.03 -7.64 -2.61
CA ARG A 65 7.80 -9.04 -2.21
C ARG A 65 6.41 -9.55 -2.62
N ILE A 66 5.38 -8.71 -2.51
CA ILE A 66 4.03 -9.04 -2.96
C ILE A 66 4.03 -9.27 -4.48
N LEU A 67 4.62 -8.36 -5.25
CA LEU A 67 4.70 -8.46 -6.71
C LEU A 67 5.50 -9.71 -7.16
N VAL A 68 6.64 -9.97 -6.52
CA VAL A 68 7.46 -11.14 -6.87
C VAL A 68 6.73 -12.46 -6.60
N LYS A 69 5.98 -12.56 -5.50
CA LYS A 69 5.26 -13.77 -5.09
C LYS A 69 3.98 -14.05 -5.87
N ASN A 70 3.35 -13.03 -6.46
CA ASN A 70 2.07 -13.18 -7.17
C ASN A 70 2.22 -13.12 -8.71
N ALA A 71 3.45 -13.04 -9.22
CA ALA A 71 3.73 -13.20 -10.65
C ALA A 71 3.41 -14.64 -11.11
N PRO A 72 3.06 -14.87 -12.39
CA PRO A 72 3.13 -13.90 -13.50
C PRO A 72 1.88 -13.02 -13.65
N TYR A 73 2.10 -11.87 -14.30
CA TYR A 73 1.06 -10.91 -14.69
C TYR A 73 0.99 -10.76 -16.19
N LYS A 74 -0.23 -10.66 -16.73
CA LYS A 74 -0.45 -10.37 -18.17
C LYS A 74 -0.51 -8.88 -18.47
N SER A 75 -0.92 -8.08 -17.50
CA SER A 75 -1.10 -6.64 -17.66
C SER A 75 -1.08 -5.92 -16.31
N LEU A 76 -1.16 -4.59 -16.37
CA LEU A 76 -1.25 -3.76 -15.17
C LEU A 76 -2.53 -4.05 -14.38
N GLU A 77 -3.64 -4.32 -15.06
CA GLU A 77 -4.93 -4.64 -14.44
C GLU A 77 -4.85 -5.92 -13.62
N ASP A 78 -4.22 -6.97 -14.17
CA ASP A 78 -3.96 -8.24 -13.48
C ASP A 78 -3.11 -8.02 -12.22
N MET A 79 -2.04 -7.21 -12.34
CA MET A 79 -1.20 -6.85 -11.19
C MET A 79 -1.95 -6.06 -10.10
N LEU A 80 -2.97 -5.27 -10.47
CA LEU A 80 -3.82 -4.55 -9.51
C LEU A 80 -4.88 -5.42 -8.84
N GLN A 81 -5.11 -6.65 -9.32
CA GLN A 81 -6.07 -7.61 -8.76
C GLN A 81 -5.49 -8.46 -7.61
N ILE A 82 -4.20 -8.31 -7.27
CA ILE A 82 -3.59 -9.03 -6.15
C ILE A 82 -4.39 -8.75 -4.85
N SER A 83 -4.78 -9.83 -4.18
CA SER A 83 -5.56 -9.73 -2.95
C SER A 83 -4.76 -9.05 -1.82
N GLY A 84 -5.42 -8.17 -1.07
CA GLY A 84 -4.82 -7.49 0.08
C GLY A 84 -3.94 -6.28 -0.24
N LEU A 85 -3.86 -5.83 -1.51
CA LEU A 85 -3.21 -4.55 -1.82
C LEU A 85 -3.95 -3.39 -1.14
N THR A 86 -3.19 -2.54 -0.43
CA THR A 86 -3.73 -1.29 0.11
C THR A 86 -3.96 -0.27 -0.99
N GLU A 87 -4.82 0.73 -0.75
CA GLU A 87 -5.05 1.81 -1.71
C GLU A 87 -3.76 2.58 -2.03
N GLN A 88 -2.87 2.75 -1.06
CA GLN A 88 -1.55 3.35 -1.27
C GLN A 88 -0.67 2.48 -2.17
N GLN A 89 -0.68 1.15 -2.01
CA GLN A 89 0.08 0.24 -2.88
C GLN A 89 -0.47 0.24 -4.31
N LYS A 90 -1.78 0.24 -4.49
CA LYS A 90 -2.41 0.38 -5.82
C LYS A 90 -2.04 1.71 -6.47
N ALA A 91 -2.02 2.80 -5.70
CA ALA A 91 -1.61 4.11 -6.19
C ALA A 91 -0.13 4.14 -6.60
N LEU A 92 0.77 3.52 -5.82
CA LEU A 92 2.18 3.35 -6.19
C LEU A 92 2.35 2.54 -7.49
N ILE A 93 1.63 1.43 -7.63
CA ILE A 93 1.63 0.61 -8.86
C ILE A 93 1.19 1.46 -10.06
N LYS A 94 0.05 2.15 -9.95
CA LYS A 94 -0.47 2.98 -11.04
C LYS A 94 0.47 4.12 -11.41
N ALA A 95 1.06 4.79 -10.41
CA ALA A 95 1.99 5.89 -10.62
C ALA A 95 3.29 5.46 -11.31
N ASN A 96 3.67 4.18 -11.20
CA ASN A 96 4.88 3.62 -11.81
C ASN A 96 4.56 2.72 -13.02
N ALA A 97 3.37 2.81 -13.61
CA ALA A 97 2.93 1.91 -14.68
C ALA A 97 3.91 1.84 -15.88
N GLU A 98 4.50 2.98 -16.24
CA GLU A 98 5.49 3.08 -17.33
C GLU A 98 6.83 2.39 -17.03
N ASN A 99 7.12 2.14 -15.75
CA ASN A 99 8.35 1.48 -15.32
C ASN A 99 8.21 -0.05 -15.37
N PHE A 100 7.10 -0.59 -15.85
CA PHE A 100 6.84 -2.02 -15.90
C PHE A 100 6.74 -2.54 -17.32
N VAL A 101 7.31 -3.71 -17.54
CA VAL A 101 7.02 -4.56 -18.68
C VAL A 101 6.57 -5.93 -18.19
N PHE A 102 5.68 -6.55 -18.94
CA PHE A 102 5.08 -7.84 -18.63
C PHE A 102 5.68 -8.90 -19.54
N GLY A 103 6.94 -9.26 -19.28
CA GLY A 103 7.66 -10.23 -20.11
C GLY A 103 7.10 -11.65 -19.97
N GLU A 104 7.40 -12.51 -20.94
CA GLU A 104 7.09 -13.94 -20.86
C GLU A 104 7.75 -14.55 -19.62
N TYR A 105 6.95 -15.23 -18.80
CA TYR A 105 7.42 -15.78 -17.53
C TYR A 105 8.40 -16.93 -17.76
N GLN A 106 9.64 -16.76 -17.28
CA GLN A 106 10.66 -17.79 -17.36
C GLN A 106 10.46 -18.80 -16.24
N GLU A 107 9.83 -19.92 -16.55
CA GLU A 107 9.61 -21.00 -15.58
C GLU A 107 10.92 -21.73 -15.24
N GLY A 108 11.08 -22.10 -13.97
CA GLY A 108 12.20 -22.90 -13.49
C GLY A 108 11.98 -23.33 -12.03
N ALA A 109 12.56 -24.46 -11.64
CA ALA A 109 12.35 -25.06 -10.31
C ALA A 109 12.60 -24.08 -9.15
N ASN A 110 13.57 -23.17 -9.32
CA ASN A 110 13.98 -22.19 -8.31
C ASN A 110 13.71 -20.75 -8.74
N GLN A 111 12.78 -20.51 -9.69
CA GLN A 111 12.51 -19.18 -10.25
C GLN A 111 12.28 -18.13 -9.16
N LEU A 112 11.35 -18.42 -8.24
CA LEU A 112 10.96 -17.50 -7.18
C LEU A 112 12.10 -17.26 -6.20
N GLU A 113 12.81 -18.33 -5.84
CA GLU A 113 13.97 -18.27 -4.94
C GLU A 113 15.08 -17.41 -5.55
N ASN A 114 15.42 -17.64 -6.82
CA ASN A 114 16.40 -16.87 -7.57
C ASN A 114 16.01 -15.38 -7.66
N ARG A 115 14.71 -15.07 -7.77
CA ARG A 115 14.23 -13.68 -7.76
C ARG A 115 14.31 -13.05 -6.39
N ILE A 116 14.19 -13.81 -5.31
CA ILE A 116 14.32 -13.30 -3.94
C ILE A 116 15.80 -13.16 -3.54
N ASN A 117 16.62 -14.17 -3.84
CA ASN A 117 18.02 -14.26 -3.48
C ASN A 117 18.77 -15.08 -4.54
N GLN A 118 19.58 -14.43 -5.39
CA GLN A 118 20.40 -15.12 -6.39
C GLN A 118 21.58 -15.93 -5.79
N GLY A 119 21.68 -16.06 -4.47
CA GLY A 119 22.67 -16.92 -3.83
C GLY A 119 24.09 -16.55 -4.23
N TYR A 120 24.48 -15.28 -4.06
CA TYR A 120 25.88 -14.88 -4.27
C TYR A 120 26.75 -15.48 -3.16
N TYR A 121 27.11 -16.75 -3.32
CA TYR A 121 28.11 -17.45 -2.54
C TYR A 121 29.47 -17.16 -3.18
N GLY A 122 29.91 -15.91 -3.03
CA GLY A 122 31.30 -15.50 -3.30
C GLY A 122 32.15 -15.72 -2.06
#